data_AF-A0A7J9JDH1-F1
#
_entry.id   AF-A0A7J9JDH1-F1
#
_cell.length_a   1.000
_cell.length_b   1.000
_cell.length_c   1.000
_cell.angle_alpha   90.00
_cell.angle_beta   90.00
_cell.angle_gamma   90.00
#
_symmetry.space_group_name_H-M   'P 1'
#
loop_
_entity.id
_entity.type
_entity.pdbx_description
1 polymer ?
#
loop_
_entity_poly.entity_id
_entity_poly.type
_entity_poly.pdbx_seq_one_letter_code
_entity_poly.pdbx_strand_id
1 'polypeptide(L)'
;MACLLFAVLVLAISHNMVQEVAAAASPGSRAPSVLPSAARKFLAAHNQARAAVVVGPLKWSTQLVNAASLLARYQRNKMGCQFANLTDHKYGANQLWGSGAAVTPGMAVDTWVKEKSYYDYASNSCAPDHMCGVYKQVVWKNSSELGCAQATCKDQTSLTICFYNPPGNYCLPDAATLVTGTIICPIGDKKVKLCLKENNKTEEPSVFVELPLSTSEFTSSIDSSVLRIVLDPVPDSGITQRWQTYCNGQKVGFARRLVVGKEEKWVLETMQMVSSGAGFLLQKGSDAGSLKYLRGQFERIVGSDDSEAYHLVDPSYWFGQDLSVFFLQ
;
A
#
# COMPACT_ATOMS: atom_id res chain seq x y z
N MET A 1 -14.60 61.85 -70.69
CA MET A 1 -14.10 61.15 -71.90
C MET A 1 -12.86 60.36 -71.49
N ALA A 2 -12.82 59.09 -71.87
CA ALA A 2 -11.80 58.10 -71.54
C ALA A 2 -10.40 58.45 -72.09
N CYS A 3 -9.33 57.90 -71.49
CA CYS A 3 -8.50 56.83 -72.09
C CYS A 3 -7.08 56.70 -71.50
N LEU A 4 -6.64 55.43 -71.41
CA LEU A 4 -5.27 54.88 -71.60
C LEU A 4 -4.25 55.06 -70.43
N LEU A 5 -3.91 53.99 -69.69
CA LEU A 5 -2.95 52.90 -69.99
C LEU A 5 -1.50 53.22 -69.56
N PHE A 6 -0.99 52.47 -68.58
CA PHE A 6 0.14 51.52 -68.66
C PHE A 6 0.90 51.40 -67.33
N ALA A 7 1.09 50.14 -66.93
CA ALA A 7 1.84 49.71 -65.77
C ALA A 7 3.33 50.03 -65.89
N VAL A 8 3.94 50.51 -64.81
CA VAL A 8 5.39 50.66 -64.68
C VAL A 8 5.91 49.58 -63.73
N LEU A 9 6.64 48.64 -64.32
CA LEU A 9 7.50 47.67 -63.66
C LEU A 9 8.74 48.40 -63.13
N VAL A 10 9.05 48.30 -61.83
CA VAL A 10 10.35 48.73 -61.28
C VAL A 10 11.08 47.48 -60.79
N LEU A 11 12.16 47.13 -61.49
CA LEU A 11 13.17 46.16 -61.08
C LEU A 11 14.12 46.84 -60.10
N ALA A 12 14.30 46.25 -58.91
CA ALA A 12 15.42 46.53 -58.03
C ALA A 12 16.07 45.22 -57.59
N ILE A 13 17.36 45.12 -57.88
CA ILE A 13 18.25 43.99 -57.63
C ILE A 13 18.61 43.98 -56.15
N SER A 14 18.40 42.85 -55.47
CA SER A 14 19.05 42.56 -54.19
C SER A 14 19.86 41.28 -54.33
N HIS A 15 21.19 41.43 -54.29
CA HIS A 15 22.13 40.33 -54.14
C HIS A 15 21.79 39.54 -52.88
N ASN A 16 21.49 38.24 -53.03
CA ASN A 16 21.38 37.34 -51.89
C ASN A 16 22.55 36.35 -51.96
N MET A 17 23.39 36.38 -50.92
CA MET A 17 24.48 35.43 -50.74
C MET A 17 23.89 34.06 -50.47
N VAL A 18 24.27 33.06 -51.27
CA VAL A 18 23.96 31.66 -50.99
C VAL A 18 24.86 31.24 -49.83
N GLN A 19 24.27 31.01 -48.67
CA GLN A 19 24.94 30.35 -47.56
C GLN A 19 24.27 28.99 -47.35
N GLU A 20 25.03 27.95 -47.63
CA GLU A 20 24.65 26.55 -47.53
C GLU A 20 24.44 26.20 -46.05
N VAL A 21 23.18 26.07 -45.62
CA VAL A 21 22.85 25.57 -44.29
C VAL A 21 22.87 24.04 -44.37
N ALA A 22 23.93 23.44 -43.82
CA ALA A 22 23.98 22.00 -43.61
C ALA A 22 22.75 21.58 -42.79
N ALA A 23 21.87 20.78 -43.39
CA ALA A 23 20.73 20.19 -42.72
C ALA A 23 21.24 19.33 -41.56
N ALA A 24 20.96 19.76 -40.33
CA ALA A 24 21.20 18.95 -39.14
C ALA A 24 20.46 17.62 -39.28
N ALA A 25 21.20 16.51 -39.23
CA ALA A 25 20.65 15.17 -39.27
C ALA A 25 19.60 15.01 -38.16
N SER A 26 18.40 14.60 -38.56
CA SER A 26 17.32 14.20 -37.65
C SER A 26 17.83 13.06 -36.76
N PRO A 27 17.60 13.08 -35.42
CA PRO A 27 18.01 11.98 -34.57
C PRO A 27 17.25 10.72 -34.99
N GLY A 28 17.99 9.76 -35.53
CA GLY A 28 17.48 8.53 -36.11
C GLY A 28 16.50 7.81 -35.18
N SER A 29 15.42 7.34 -35.78
CA SER A 29 14.51 6.33 -35.24
C SER A 29 15.32 5.20 -34.60
N ARG A 30 15.33 5.15 -33.26
CA ARG A 30 15.89 4.01 -32.51
C ARG A 30 15.06 2.79 -32.86
N ALA A 31 15.70 1.77 -33.42
CA ALA A 31 15.15 0.41 -33.48
C ALA A 31 14.56 0.02 -32.10
N PRO A 32 13.46 -0.75 -32.05
CA PRO A 32 12.87 -1.15 -30.78
C PRO A 32 13.93 -1.86 -29.93
N SER A 33 14.23 -1.30 -28.76
CA SER A 33 15.26 -1.81 -27.86
C SER A 33 14.91 -3.24 -27.45
N VAL A 34 15.74 -4.21 -27.83
CA VAL A 34 15.61 -5.59 -27.36
C VAL A 34 15.69 -5.59 -25.83
N LEU A 35 14.69 -6.18 -25.16
CA LEU A 35 14.65 -6.22 -23.70
C LEU A 35 15.88 -6.96 -23.12
N PRO A 36 16.47 -6.46 -22.02
CA PRO A 36 17.55 -7.15 -21.32
C PRO A 36 17.17 -8.59 -20.94
N SER A 37 18.15 -9.49 -20.84
CA SER A 37 17.92 -10.92 -20.51
C SER A 37 17.10 -11.12 -19.24
N ALA A 38 17.41 -10.38 -18.17
CA ALA A 38 16.65 -10.44 -16.91
C ALA A 38 15.19 -9.98 -17.08
N ALA A 39 14.96 -8.88 -17.82
CA ALA A 39 13.62 -8.38 -18.12
C ALA A 39 12.78 -9.42 -18.87
N ARG A 40 13.38 -10.08 -19.88
CA ARG A 40 12.71 -11.16 -20.62
C ARG A 40 12.34 -12.34 -19.71
N LYS A 41 13.22 -12.73 -18.79
CA LYS A 41 12.96 -13.83 -17.86
C LYS A 41 11.83 -13.52 -16.87
N PHE A 42 11.82 -12.31 -16.28
CA PHE A 42 10.69 -11.87 -15.46
C PHE A 42 9.40 -11.89 -16.27
N LEU A 43 9.38 -11.20 -17.41
CA LEU A 43 8.17 -11.04 -18.21
C LEU A 43 7.63 -12.38 -18.72
N ALA A 44 8.50 -13.27 -19.20
CA ALA A 44 8.11 -14.58 -19.70
C ALA A 44 7.48 -15.45 -18.61
N ALA A 45 8.08 -15.53 -17.42
CA ALA A 45 7.54 -16.32 -16.32
C ALA A 45 6.17 -15.81 -15.86
N HIS A 46 5.98 -14.49 -15.76
CA HIS A 46 4.66 -13.92 -15.44
C HIS A 46 3.64 -14.25 -16.52
N ASN A 47 3.99 -14.04 -17.79
CA ASN A 47 3.06 -14.26 -18.90
C ASN A 47 2.72 -15.74 -19.11
N GLN A 48 3.63 -16.66 -18.76
CA GLN A 48 3.35 -18.09 -18.71
C GLN A 48 2.31 -18.41 -17.61
N ALA A 49 2.48 -17.88 -16.40
CA ALA A 49 1.52 -18.08 -15.31
C ALA A 49 0.14 -17.48 -15.62
N ARG A 50 0.11 -16.30 -16.26
CA ARG A 50 -1.11 -15.60 -16.67
C ARG A 50 -1.86 -16.33 -17.78
N ALA A 51 -1.15 -16.87 -18.77
CA ALA A 51 -1.75 -17.69 -19.81
C ALA A 51 -2.43 -18.93 -19.25
N ALA A 52 -1.86 -19.56 -18.21
CA ALA A 52 -2.45 -20.74 -17.56
C ALA A 52 -3.82 -20.48 -16.90
N VAL A 53 -4.15 -19.22 -16.60
CA VAL A 53 -5.44 -18.81 -16.04
C VAL A 53 -6.21 -17.87 -16.97
N VAL A 54 -5.81 -17.80 -18.24
CA VAL A 54 -6.53 -17.09 -19.31
C VAL A 54 -6.69 -15.58 -19.03
N VAL A 55 -5.67 -14.93 -18.47
CA VAL A 55 -5.63 -13.47 -18.33
C VAL A 55 -4.59 -12.85 -19.27
N GLY A 56 -4.85 -11.61 -19.71
CA GLY A 56 -4.03 -10.93 -20.72
C GLY A 56 -2.56 -10.74 -20.29
N PRO A 57 -1.58 -10.76 -21.22
CA PRO A 57 -0.17 -10.67 -20.87
C PRO A 57 0.22 -9.27 -20.37
N LEU A 58 1.19 -9.23 -19.47
CA LEU A 58 1.86 -8.00 -19.04
C LEU A 58 2.82 -7.50 -20.12
N LYS A 59 2.99 -6.18 -20.17
CA LYS A 59 4.00 -5.48 -20.96
C LYS A 59 5.09 -4.92 -20.04
N TRP A 60 6.33 -4.92 -20.52
CA TRP A 60 7.44 -4.36 -19.75
C TRP A 60 7.41 -2.83 -19.75
N SER A 61 7.48 -2.20 -18.58
CA SER A 61 7.42 -0.74 -18.41
C SER A 61 8.71 -0.20 -17.82
N THR A 62 9.38 0.67 -18.59
CA THR A 62 10.62 1.35 -18.15
C THR A 62 10.38 2.21 -16.91
N GLN A 63 9.20 2.82 -16.77
CA GLN A 63 8.85 3.61 -15.60
C GLN A 63 8.84 2.76 -14.32
N LEU A 64 8.18 1.61 -14.38
CA LEU A 64 8.10 0.69 -13.24
C LEU A 64 9.48 0.10 -12.89
N VAL A 65 10.30 -0.22 -13.90
CA VAL A 65 11.68 -0.68 -13.68
C VAL A 65 12.52 0.37 -12.97
N ASN A 66 12.40 1.64 -13.35
CA ASN A 66 13.15 2.72 -12.71
C ASN A 66 12.77 2.85 -11.23
N ALA A 67 11.47 2.78 -10.92
CA ALA A 67 10.97 2.81 -9.55
C ALA A 67 11.47 1.59 -8.74
N ALA A 68 11.29 0.37 -9.26
CA ALA A 68 11.75 -0.85 -8.60
C ALA A 68 13.26 -0.85 -8.38
N SER A 69 14.02 -0.36 -9.36
CA SER A 69 15.49 -0.28 -9.27
C SER A 69 15.95 0.74 -8.23
N LEU A 70 15.25 1.87 -8.11
CA LEU A 70 15.56 2.86 -7.08
C LEU A 70 15.34 2.28 -5.69
N LEU A 71 14.19 1.64 -5.47
CA LEU A 71 13.85 1.03 -4.18
C LEU A 71 14.81 -0.11 -3.82
N ALA A 72 15.08 -1.03 -4.74
CA ALA A 72 16.00 -2.14 -4.52
C ALA A 72 17.42 -1.65 -4.17
N ARG A 73 17.91 -0.60 -4.86
CA ARG A 73 19.20 0.03 -4.53
C ARG A 73 19.19 0.72 -3.17
N TYR A 74 18.10 1.41 -2.83
CA TYR A 74 17.94 2.04 -1.52
C TYR A 74 18.01 0.98 -0.41
N GLN A 75 17.24 -0.10 -0.52
CA GLN A 75 17.26 -1.19 0.45
C GLN A 75 18.66 -1.79 0.61
N ARG A 76 19.35 -2.05 -0.50
CA ARG A 76 20.72 -2.57 -0.48
C ARG A 76 21.70 -1.62 0.20
N ASN A 77 21.66 -0.33 -0.14
CA ASN A 77 22.69 0.62 0.26
C ASN A 77 22.45 1.20 1.66
N LYS A 78 21.19 1.30 2.10
CA LYS A 78 20.79 2.05 3.30
C LYS A 78 20.09 1.22 4.36
N MET A 79 19.39 0.15 3.96
CA MET A 79 18.53 -0.64 4.85
C MET A 79 18.99 -2.09 5.02
N GLY A 80 20.24 -2.41 4.65
CA GLY A 80 20.79 -3.75 4.82
C GLY A 80 20.07 -4.85 4.03
N CYS A 81 19.42 -4.51 2.91
CA CYS A 81 18.60 -5.44 2.11
C CYS A 81 17.43 -6.10 2.87
N GLN A 82 16.88 -5.43 3.87
CA GLN A 82 15.59 -5.81 4.43
C GLN A 82 14.47 -5.63 3.40
N PHE A 83 13.30 -6.23 3.67
CA PHE A 83 12.11 -5.98 2.87
C PHE A 83 11.79 -4.49 2.80
N ALA A 84 11.38 -4.05 1.63
CA ALA A 84 11.00 -2.67 1.40
C ALA A 84 9.59 -2.40 1.94
N ASN A 85 9.35 -1.17 2.38
CA ASN A 85 7.98 -0.68 2.52
C ASN A 85 7.40 -0.46 1.12
N LEU A 86 6.44 -1.29 0.73
CA LEU A 86 5.80 -1.22 -0.59
C LEU A 86 4.55 -0.34 -0.62
N THR A 87 4.13 0.22 0.53
CA THR A 87 2.89 1.01 0.66
C THR A 87 3.02 2.46 0.20
N ASP A 88 4.25 2.99 0.09
CA ASP A 88 4.52 4.37 -0.34
C ASP A 88 4.51 4.54 -1.88
N HIS A 89 3.86 3.61 -2.59
CA HIS A 89 3.83 3.57 -4.04
C HIS A 89 2.43 3.29 -4.57
N LYS A 90 2.07 3.97 -5.66
CA LYS A 90 0.78 3.80 -6.35
C LYS A 90 0.65 2.51 -7.18
N TYR A 91 1.63 1.62 -7.11
CA TYR A 91 1.74 0.42 -7.94
C TYR A 91 1.47 -0.82 -7.10
N GLY A 92 0.97 -1.87 -7.74
CA GLY A 92 0.94 -3.19 -7.12
C GLY A 92 2.37 -3.69 -6.99
N ALA A 93 2.67 -4.54 -6.00
CA ALA A 93 4.05 -4.89 -5.71
C ALA A 93 4.20 -6.31 -5.17
N ASN A 94 5.23 -7.01 -5.65
CA ASN A 94 5.74 -8.23 -5.04
C ASN A 94 7.22 -8.03 -4.68
N GLN A 95 7.65 -8.67 -3.58
CA GLN A 95 9.06 -8.78 -3.23
C GLN A 95 9.43 -10.21 -2.85
N LEU A 96 10.70 -10.56 -3.06
CA LEU A 96 11.27 -11.83 -2.64
C LEU A 96 12.68 -11.62 -2.13
N TRP A 97 12.97 -12.24 -1.00
CA TRP A 97 14.30 -12.37 -0.46
C TRP A 97 14.79 -13.81 -0.68
N GLY A 98 16.05 -13.99 -1.05
CA GLY A 98 16.67 -15.32 -1.10
C GLY A 98 18.14 -15.29 -0.77
N SER A 99 18.62 -16.35 -0.11
CA SER A 99 20.01 -16.55 0.29
C SER A 99 20.54 -17.93 -0.10
N GLY A 100 21.86 -18.10 0.01
CA GLY A 100 22.56 -19.38 -0.20
C GLY A 100 22.81 -19.74 -1.65
N ALA A 101 21.90 -19.41 -2.57
CA ALA A 101 22.08 -19.59 -4.01
C ALA A 101 21.59 -18.38 -4.81
N ALA A 102 22.15 -18.18 -6.00
CA ALA A 102 21.75 -17.09 -6.89
C ALA A 102 20.27 -17.24 -7.33
N VAL A 103 19.42 -16.31 -6.90
CA VAL A 103 18.01 -16.27 -7.32
C VAL A 103 17.91 -15.68 -8.71
N THR A 104 17.55 -16.49 -9.69
CA THR A 104 17.29 -15.98 -11.05
C THR A 104 15.94 -15.27 -11.13
N PRO A 105 15.75 -14.33 -12.08
CA PRO A 105 14.46 -13.69 -12.30
C PRO A 105 13.27 -14.66 -12.46
N GLY A 106 13.45 -15.75 -13.19
CA GLY A 106 12.40 -16.77 -13.36
C GLY A 106 12.06 -17.47 -12.04
N MET A 107 13.08 -17.88 -11.28
CA MET A 107 12.89 -18.53 -9.99
C MET A 107 12.10 -17.66 -8.99
N ALA A 108 12.31 -16.33 -9.03
CA ALA A 108 11.55 -15.43 -8.16
C ALA A 108 10.04 -15.48 -8.46
N VAL A 109 9.69 -15.46 -9.76
CA VAL A 109 8.30 -15.55 -10.21
C VAL A 109 7.73 -16.93 -9.95
N ASP A 110 8.48 -17.99 -10.24
CA ASP A 110 8.05 -19.37 -9.98
C ASP A 110 7.77 -19.59 -8.49
N THR A 111 8.54 -18.94 -7.60
CA THR A 111 8.30 -18.97 -6.15
C THR A 111 6.97 -18.33 -5.79
N TRP A 112 6.63 -17.17 -6.33
CA TRP A 112 5.31 -16.56 -6.12
C TRP A 112 4.19 -17.42 -6.72
N VAL A 113 4.42 -18.03 -7.88
CA VAL A 113 3.43 -18.89 -8.56
C VAL A 113 3.12 -20.17 -7.79
N LYS A 114 4.00 -20.63 -6.89
CA LYS A 114 3.72 -21.81 -6.05
C LYS A 114 2.50 -21.64 -5.14
N GLU A 115 2.16 -20.42 -4.71
CA GLU A 115 0.98 -20.22 -3.86
C GLU A 115 -0.33 -20.61 -4.56
N LYS A 116 -0.33 -20.77 -5.90
CA LYS A 116 -1.49 -21.24 -6.66
C LYS A 116 -2.08 -22.56 -6.13
N SER A 117 -1.27 -23.43 -5.51
CA SER A 117 -1.75 -24.71 -4.96
C SER A 117 -2.69 -24.53 -3.77
N TYR A 118 -2.64 -23.36 -3.13
CA TYR A 118 -3.46 -22.99 -1.98
C TYR A 118 -4.58 -22.02 -2.36
N TYR A 119 -4.65 -21.57 -3.61
CA TYR A 119 -5.61 -20.58 -4.04
C TYR A 119 -6.87 -21.22 -4.63
N ASP A 120 -8.03 -20.89 -4.06
CA ASP A 120 -9.33 -21.26 -4.59
C ASP A 120 -9.89 -20.11 -5.43
N TYR A 121 -10.06 -20.37 -6.73
CA TYR A 121 -10.57 -19.40 -7.69
C TYR A 121 -12.06 -19.15 -7.56
N ALA A 122 -12.84 -20.13 -7.11
CA ALA A 122 -14.29 -20.01 -7.00
C ALA A 122 -14.68 -19.07 -5.85
N SER A 123 -13.97 -19.19 -4.71
CA SER A 123 -14.17 -18.34 -3.54
C SER A 123 -13.26 -17.11 -3.50
N ASN A 124 -12.28 -17.00 -4.41
CA ASN A 124 -11.26 -15.94 -4.40
C ASN A 124 -10.45 -15.88 -3.08
N SER A 125 -10.30 -17.03 -2.42
CA SER A 125 -9.66 -17.18 -1.11
C SER A 125 -8.41 -18.05 -1.15
N CYS A 126 -7.59 -17.96 -0.11
CA CYS A 126 -6.48 -18.90 0.11
C CYS A 126 -6.92 -19.99 1.11
N ALA A 127 -6.30 -21.16 1.04
CA ALA A 127 -6.46 -22.20 2.04
C ALA A 127 -6.07 -21.68 3.45
N PRO A 128 -6.66 -22.22 4.53
CA PRO A 128 -6.27 -21.86 5.89
C PRO A 128 -4.75 -21.96 6.09
N ASP A 129 -4.19 -21.03 6.86
CA ASP A 129 -2.75 -20.93 7.17
C ASP A 129 -1.81 -20.72 5.96
N HIS A 130 -2.36 -20.43 4.78
CA HIS A 130 -1.59 -20.12 3.58
C HIS A 130 -1.80 -18.68 3.11
N MET A 131 -0.79 -18.16 2.41
CA MET A 131 -0.84 -16.87 1.74
C MET A 131 -0.88 -17.07 0.23
N CYS A 132 -1.66 -16.24 -0.45
CA CYS A 132 -1.84 -16.28 -1.90
C CYS A 132 -1.65 -14.88 -2.55
N GLY A 133 -1.22 -13.88 -1.78
CA GLY A 133 -1.21 -12.47 -2.20
C GLY A 133 -0.25 -12.19 -3.35
N VAL A 134 0.96 -12.76 -3.31
CA VAL A 134 1.95 -12.56 -4.37
C VAL A 134 1.55 -13.32 -5.64
N TYR A 135 0.90 -14.47 -5.51
CA TYR A 135 0.31 -15.17 -6.65
C TYR A 135 -0.84 -14.37 -7.30
N LYS A 136 -1.81 -13.92 -6.50
CA LYS A 136 -2.95 -13.12 -6.99
C LYS A 136 -2.47 -11.88 -7.75
N GLN A 137 -1.42 -11.21 -7.29
CA GLN A 137 -0.83 -10.08 -8.02
C GLN A 137 -0.23 -10.50 -9.37
N VAL A 138 0.53 -11.62 -9.44
CA VAL A 138 1.10 -12.13 -10.70
C VAL A 138 0.00 -12.35 -11.74
N VAL A 139 -1.12 -12.94 -11.33
CA VAL A 139 -2.25 -13.27 -12.21
C VAL A 139 -3.37 -12.23 -12.22
N TRP A 140 -3.11 -11.01 -11.72
CA TRP A 140 -4.16 -10.00 -11.62
C TRP A 140 -4.64 -9.56 -13.00
N LYS A 141 -5.93 -9.79 -13.29
CA LYS A 141 -6.50 -9.56 -14.63
C LYS A 141 -6.28 -8.14 -15.16
N ASN A 142 -6.42 -7.14 -14.29
CA ASN A 142 -6.37 -5.73 -14.68
C ASN A 142 -4.95 -5.16 -14.74
N SER A 143 -3.96 -5.80 -14.12
CA SER A 143 -2.57 -5.34 -14.25
C SER A 143 -2.10 -5.60 -15.67
N SER A 144 -1.50 -4.59 -16.29
CA SER A 144 -1.15 -4.58 -17.71
C SER A 144 0.33 -4.29 -17.96
N GLU A 145 1.00 -3.66 -17.00
CA GLU A 145 2.41 -3.31 -17.05
C GLU A 145 3.18 -3.96 -15.89
N LEU A 146 4.45 -4.27 -16.13
CA LEU A 146 5.38 -4.88 -15.19
C LEU A 146 6.73 -4.16 -15.25
N GLY A 147 7.35 -3.93 -14.09
CA GLY A 147 8.76 -3.59 -14.03
C GLY A 147 9.42 -4.17 -12.78
N CYS A 148 10.51 -4.90 -12.96
CA CYS A 148 11.21 -5.56 -11.87
C CYS A 148 12.67 -5.13 -11.78
N ALA A 149 13.19 -5.19 -10.57
CA ALA A 149 14.60 -5.02 -10.27
C ALA A 149 15.05 -6.03 -9.22
N GLN A 150 16.34 -6.37 -9.26
CA GLN A 150 16.96 -7.22 -8.27
C GLN A 150 18.24 -6.55 -7.76
N ALA A 151 18.42 -6.54 -6.44
CA ALA A 151 19.63 -6.11 -5.79
C ALA A 151 20.33 -7.32 -5.16
N THR A 152 21.63 -7.47 -5.45
CA THR A 152 22.50 -8.40 -4.71
C THR A 152 23.07 -7.68 -3.49
N CYS A 153 23.00 -8.35 -2.35
CA CYS A 153 23.34 -7.86 -1.03
C CYS A 153 24.61 -8.56 -0.53
N LYS A 154 25.07 -8.24 0.68
CA LYS A 154 26.15 -9.00 1.33
C LYS A 154 25.70 -10.47 1.53
N ASP A 155 26.67 -11.38 1.58
CA ASP A 155 26.45 -12.81 1.88
C ASP A 155 25.57 -13.56 0.86
N GLN A 156 25.73 -13.26 -0.44
CA GLN A 156 24.99 -13.88 -1.56
C GLN A 156 23.47 -13.77 -1.45
N THR A 157 22.99 -12.87 -0.60
CA THR A 157 21.58 -12.55 -0.44
C THR A 157 21.10 -11.71 -1.62
N SER A 158 19.87 -11.91 -2.05
CA SER A 158 19.24 -11.12 -3.10
C SER A 158 17.86 -10.62 -2.67
N LEU A 159 17.54 -9.39 -3.07
CA LEU A 159 16.22 -8.79 -2.94
C LEU A 159 15.67 -8.50 -4.33
N THR A 160 14.56 -9.15 -4.66
CA THR A 160 13.81 -8.92 -5.90
C THR A 160 12.57 -8.11 -5.60
N ILE A 161 12.29 -7.08 -6.39
CA ILE A 161 11.08 -6.26 -6.30
C ILE A 161 10.48 -6.14 -7.71
N CYS A 162 9.19 -6.41 -7.84
CA CYS A 162 8.42 -6.20 -9.06
C CYS A 162 7.23 -5.29 -8.78
N PHE A 163 7.03 -4.29 -9.63
CA PHE A 163 5.86 -3.43 -9.63
C PHE A 163 4.92 -3.72 -10.80
N TYR A 164 3.63 -3.52 -10.57
CA TYR A 164 2.54 -3.79 -11.48
C TYR A 164 1.64 -2.56 -11.62
N ASN A 165 1.20 -2.27 -12.84
CA ASN A 165 0.28 -1.16 -13.10
C ASN A 165 -0.83 -1.56 -14.09
N PRO A 166 -2.11 -1.23 -13.82
CA PRO A 166 -2.69 -0.85 -12.53
C PRO A 166 -2.35 -1.84 -11.39
N PRO A 167 -2.38 -1.40 -10.11
CA PRO A 167 -2.17 -2.29 -8.97
C PRO A 167 -3.19 -3.43 -8.98
N GLY A 168 -2.72 -4.62 -8.60
CA GLY A 168 -3.60 -5.74 -8.30
C GLY A 168 -3.98 -5.79 -6.83
N ASN A 169 -4.67 -6.85 -6.44
CA ASN A 169 -5.13 -7.07 -5.07
C ASN A 169 -5.91 -5.85 -4.55
N TYR A 170 -7.02 -5.48 -5.21
CA TYR A 170 -7.94 -4.39 -4.81
C TYR A 170 -8.60 -4.55 -3.43
N CYS A 171 -8.04 -5.34 -2.51
CA CYS A 171 -8.16 -5.09 -1.07
C CYS A 171 -7.16 -4.00 -0.63
N LEU A 172 -6.80 -3.08 -1.53
CA LEU A 172 -6.40 -1.74 -1.17
C LEU A 172 -7.67 -0.90 -1.35
N PRO A 173 -8.38 -0.55 -0.27
CA PRO A 173 -9.36 0.53 -0.27
C PRO A 173 -8.96 1.68 -1.18
N ASP A 174 -9.96 2.36 -1.77
CA ASP A 174 -9.76 3.69 -2.33
C ASP A 174 -8.97 4.54 -1.31
N ALA A 175 -7.93 5.25 -1.75
CA ALA A 175 -7.18 6.13 -0.86
C ALA A 175 -8.09 7.13 -0.13
N ALA A 176 -9.25 7.47 -0.73
CA ALA A 176 -10.28 8.27 -0.09
C ALA A 176 -10.98 7.58 1.10
N THR A 177 -11.00 6.26 1.13
CA THR A 177 -11.61 5.41 2.19
C THR A 177 -10.59 4.91 3.22
N LEU A 178 -9.30 5.16 2.99
CA LEU A 178 -8.24 4.80 3.92
C LEU A 178 -8.15 5.77 5.10
N VAL A 179 -8.13 5.21 6.30
CA VAL A 179 -7.86 5.95 7.54
C VAL A 179 -6.70 5.33 8.29
N THR A 180 -5.87 6.16 8.92
CA THR A 180 -4.81 5.69 9.80
C THR A 180 -5.39 5.37 11.17
N GLY A 181 -5.31 4.11 11.58
CA GLY A 181 -5.73 3.66 12.90
C GLY A 181 -4.56 3.46 13.85
N THR A 182 -4.74 3.81 15.12
CA THR A 182 -3.79 3.56 16.21
C THR A 182 -4.55 3.05 17.43
N ILE A 183 -4.17 1.86 17.88
CA ILE A 183 -4.65 1.23 19.10
C ILE A 183 -3.58 1.40 20.15
N ILE A 184 -3.97 2.02 21.27
CA ILE A 184 -3.11 2.30 22.40
C ILE A 184 -3.48 1.30 23.49
N CYS A 185 -2.52 0.48 23.88
CA CYS A 185 -2.66 -0.57 24.88
C CYS A 185 -1.79 -0.22 26.10
N PRO A 186 -2.33 0.56 27.05
CA PRO A 186 -1.58 0.99 28.23
C PRO A 186 -1.27 -0.18 29.16
N ILE A 187 -0.19 -0.06 29.96
CA ILE A 187 0.15 -1.06 30.99
C ILE A 187 -0.62 -0.76 32.29
N GLY A 188 -1.02 -1.81 33.00
CA GLY A 188 -1.80 -1.74 34.24
C GLY A 188 -3.31 -1.81 33.99
N ASP A 189 -4.11 -1.28 34.92
CA ASP A 189 -5.58 -1.37 34.91
C ASP A 189 -6.27 -0.38 33.94
N LYS A 190 -5.48 0.30 33.10
CA LYS A 190 -5.99 1.22 32.09
C LYS A 190 -6.57 0.45 30.90
N LYS A 191 -7.57 1.06 30.26
CA LYS A 191 -8.31 0.49 29.13
C LYS A 191 -7.66 0.79 27.77
N VAL A 192 -7.90 -0.08 26.81
CA VAL A 192 -7.47 0.09 25.41
C VAL A 192 -8.20 1.25 24.76
N LYS A 193 -7.47 2.03 23.95
CA LYS A 193 -8.02 3.18 23.22
C LYS A 193 -7.81 3.00 21.72
N LEU A 194 -8.84 3.29 20.94
CA LEU A 194 -8.80 3.29 19.47
C LEU A 194 -8.85 4.73 18.97
N CYS A 195 -7.91 5.06 18.09
CA CYS A 195 -7.81 6.33 17.40
C CYS A 195 -7.85 6.09 15.89
N LEU A 196 -8.82 6.66 15.16
CA LEU A 196 -8.88 6.64 13.70
C LEU A 196 -8.75 8.07 13.18
N LYS A 197 -7.82 8.28 12.26
CA LYS A 197 -7.51 9.58 11.67
C LYS A 197 -7.62 9.50 10.15
N GLU A 198 -8.43 10.36 9.56
CA GLU A 198 -8.49 10.53 8.10
C GLU A 198 -7.15 11.06 7.56
N ASN A 199 -6.65 10.47 6.48
CA ASN A 199 -5.34 10.81 5.92
C ASN A 199 -5.25 12.26 5.37
N ASN A 200 -6.39 12.87 5.07
CA ASN A 200 -6.48 14.20 4.46
C ASN A 200 -6.68 15.34 5.48
N LYS A 201 -6.84 15.02 6.77
CA LYS A 201 -7.11 16.00 7.83
C LYS A 201 -5.92 16.10 8.79
N THR A 202 -5.45 17.33 9.02
CA THR A 202 -4.34 17.62 9.94
C THR A 202 -4.76 17.78 11.41
N GLU A 203 -6.05 18.04 11.66
CA GLU A 203 -6.56 18.43 12.97
C GLU A 203 -7.42 17.31 13.57
N GLU A 204 -6.90 16.69 14.64
CA GLU A 204 -7.53 15.68 15.51
C GLU A 204 -8.07 14.39 14.83
N PRO A 205 -8.07 13.25 15.55
CA PRO A 205 -8.66 12.03 15.03
C PRO A 205 -10.18 12.14 14.94
N SER A 206 -10.75 11.69 13.82
CA SER A 206 -12.20 11.66 13.60
C SER A 206 -12.91 10.74 14.62
N VAL A 207 -12.23 9.68 15.05
CA VAL A 207 -12.71 8.77 16.08
C VAL A 207 -11.65 8.58 17.15
N PHE A 208 -12.01 8.86 18.40
CA PHE A 208 -11.18 8.54 19.55
C PHE A 208 -12.05 7.96 20.67
N VAL A 209 -11.86 6.67 20.96
CA VAL A 209 -12.77 5.88 21.80
C VAL A 209 -11.97 5.06 22.80
N GLU A 210 -12.43 5.03 24.05
CA GLU A 210 -11.98 4.07 25.06
C GLU A 210 -12.85 2.81 24.98
N LEU A 211 -12.22 1.66 24.74
CA LEU A 211 -12.88 0.37 24.70
C LEU A 211 -12.94 -0.24 26.11
N PRO A 212 -13.98 -1.00 26.47
CA PRO A 212 -14.08 -1.66 27.76
C PRO A 212 -13.22 -2.93 27.83
N LEU A 213 -11.98 -2.88 27.32
CA LEU A 213 -11.04 -3.99 27.30
C LEU A 213 -9.74 -3.56 28.00
N SER A 214 -9.21 -4.43 28.85
CA SER A 214 -7.83 -4.35 29.31
C SER A 214 -6.86 -4.71 28.19
N THR A 215 -5.59 -4.34 28.34
CA THR A 215 -4.54 -4.71 27.39
C THR A 215 -4.42 -6.23 27.25
N SER A 216 -4.56 -7.01 28.33
CA SER A 216 -4.48 -8.47 28.28
C SER A 216 -5.64 -9.11 27.54
N GLU A 217 -6.87 -8.63 27.76
CA GLU A 217 -8.07 -9.14 27.06
C GLU A 217 -7.97 -8.83 25.57
N PHE A 218 -7.54 -7.62 25.22
CA PHE A 218 -7.34 -7.23 23.84
C PHE A 218 -6.27 -8.09 23.15
N THR A 219 -5.10 -8.27 23.76
CA THR A 219 -4.03 -9.11 23.17
C THR A 219 -4.47 -10.56 23.05
N SER A 220 -5.16 -11.11 24.05
CA SER A 220 -5.68 -12.48 23.95
C SER A 220 -6.70 -12.64 22.85
N SER A 221 -7.52 -11.61 22.59
CA SER A 221 -8.53 -11.64 21.54
C SER A 221 -7.90 -11.51 20.16
N ILE A 222 -6.87 -10.67 20.01
CA ILE A 222 -6.18 -10.49 18.73
C ILE A 222 -5.33 -11.71 18.36
N ASP A 223 -4.74 -12.40 19.34
CA ASP A 223 -3.98 -13.64 19.14
C ASP A 223 -4.86 -14.80 18.66
N SER A 224 -6.19 -14.69 18.78
CA SER A 224 -7.16 -15.68 18.27
C SER A 224 -7.42 -15.59 16.76
N SER A 225 -6.63 -14.81 16.01
CA SER A 225 -6.67 -14.54 14.56
C SER A 225 -7.80 -13.65 14.05
N VAL A 226 -8.95 -13.58 14.74
CA VAL A 226 -10.08 -12.72 14.36
C VAL A 226 -10.59 -11.94 15.57
N LEU A 227 -10.60 -10.61 15.46
CA LEU A 227 -11.13 -9.68 16.44
C LEU A 227 -12.18 -8.77 15.80
N ARG A 228 -13.44 -8.94 16.19
CA ARG A 228 -14.57 -8.12 15.77
C ARG A 228 -15.11 -7.35 16.96
N ILE A 229 -15.04 -6.03 16.88
CA ILE A 229 -15.56 -5.13 17.92
C ILE A 229 -16.77 -4.41 17.35
N VAL A 230 -17.94 -4.55 18.00
CA VAL A 230 -19.16 -3.84 17.63
C VAL A 230 -19.48 -2.81 18.70
N LEU A 231 -19.72 -1.59 18.27
CA LEU A 231 -20.10 -0.45 19.10
C LEU A 231 -21.54 -0.07 18.75
N ASP A 232 -22.46 -0.54 19.59
CA ASP A 232 -23.90 -0.34 19.46
C ASP A 232 -24.34 0.87 20.31
N PRO A 233 -24.91 1.93 19.70
CA PRO A 233 -25.18 3.18 20.39
C PRO A 233 -26.19 2.97 21.51
N VAL A 234 -25.93 3.60 22.66
CA VAL A 234 -26.90 3.59 23.77
C VAL A 234 -27.74 4.87 23.65
N PRO A 235 -29.06 4.75 23.42
CA PRO A 235 -29.94 5.92 23.41
C PRO A 235 -29.82 6.66 24.75
N ASP A 236 -29.65 7.98 24.70
CA ASP A 236 -29.80 8.89 25.84
C ASP A 236 -28.62 8.99 26.85
N SER A 237 -27.37 9.04 26.38
CA SER A 237 -26.18 9.10 27.26
C SER A 237 -25.70 10.49 27.72
N GLY A 238 -26.41 11.58 27.40
CA GLY A 238 -25.99 12.95 27.75
C GLY A 238 -24.84 13.51 26.89
N ILE A 239 -23.94 14.31 27.47
CA ILE A 239 -22.88 15.10 26.77
C ILE A 239 -21.80 14.21 26.12
N THR A 240 -21.67 12.93 26.52
CA THR A 240 -20.64 12.02 25.98
C THR A 240 -21.28 10.85 25.25
N GLN A 241 -20.89 10.68 23.97
CA GLN A 241 -21.31 9.56 23.13
C GLN A 241 -20.79 8.23 23.73
N ARG A 242 -21.70 7.27 23.93
CA ARG A 242 -21.41 5.96 24.54
C ARG A 242 -22.01 4.83 23.72
N TRP A 243 -21.36 3.68 23.78
CA TRP A 243 -21.78 2.47 23.08
C TRP A 243 -21.74 1.26 23.99
N GLN A 244 -22.73 0.39 23.85
CA GLN A 244 -22.64 -0.99 24.29
C GLN A 244 -21.65 -1.72 23.37
N THR A 245 -20.59 -2.28 23.95
CA THR A 245 -19.54 -2.94 23.18
C THR A 245 -19.70 -4.45 23.21
N TYR A 246 -19.54 -5.05 22.04
CA TYR A 246 -19.43 -6.50 21.86
C TYR A 246 -18.07 -6.83 21.25
N CYS A 247 -17.40 -7.85 21.79
CA CYS A 247 -16.14 -8.38 21.27
C CYS A 247 -16.39 -9.84 20.85
N ASN A 248 -16.19 -10.16 19.57
CA ASN A 248 -16.45 -11.49 19.00
C ASN A 248 -17.84 -12.05 19.37
N GLY A 249 -18.85 -11.17 19.40
CA GLY A 249 -20.24 -11.50 19.75
C GLY A 249 -20.55 -11.49 21.25
N GLN A 250 -19.55 -11.37 22.14
CA GLN A 250 -19.75 -11.31 23.58
C GLN A 250 -19.85 -9.87 24.07
N LYS A 251 -20.83 -9.60 24.95
CA LYS A 251 -21.04 -8.30 25.56
C LYS A 251 -19.93 -8.03 26.61
N VAL A 252 -19.10 -7.01 26.38
CA VAL A 252 -17.89 -6.74 27.20
C VAL A 252 -17.95 -5.46 28.04
N GLY A 253 -18.92 -4.58 27.80
CA GLY A 253 -19.12 -3.37 28.62
C GLY A 253 -19.45 -2.14 27.78
N PHE A 254 -19.15 -0.95 28.28
CA PHE A 254 -19.42 0.30 27.58
C PHE A 254 -18.15 0.98 27.08
N ALA A 255 -18.10 1.25 25.78
CA ALA A 255 -17.15 2.19 25.22
C ALA A 255 -17.66 3.63 25.35
N ARG A 256 -16.75 4.59 25.32
CA ARG A 256 -17.06 6.02 25.36
C ARG A 256 -16.15 6.82 24.45
N ARG A 257 -16.70 7.88 23.85
CA ARG A 257 -15.92 8.84 23.08
C ARG A 257 -15.04 9.64 24.05
N LEU A 258 -13.79 9.83 23.66
CA LEU A 258 -12.80 10.60 24.40
C LEU A 258 -12.48 11.91 23.66
N VAL A 259 -11.99 12.88 24.43
CA VAL A 259 -11.27 14.05 23.90
C VAL A 259 -9.77 13.76 24.01
N VAL A 260 -8.99 14.14 22.99
CA VAL A 260 -7.55 13.88 22.98
C VAL A 260 -6.86 14.68 24.09
N GLY A 261 -6.27 13.96 25.05
CA GLY A 261 -5.51 14.55 26.15
C GLY A 261 -4.05 14.82 25.77
N LYS A 262 -3.29 15.41 26.71
CA LYS A 262 -1.85 15.68 26.53
C LYS A 262 -1.03 14.40 26.32
N GLU A 263 -1.34 13.34 27.05
CA GLU A 263 -0.66 12.04 26.94
C GLU A 263 -0.88 11.43 25.55
N GLU A 264 -2.12 11.38 25.08
CA GLU A 264 -2.43 10.76 23.79
C GLU A 264 -1.96 11.61 22.62
N LYS A 265 -1.98 12.94 22.75
CA LYS A 265 -1.37 13.82 21.76
C LYS A 265 0.12 13.48 21.57
N TRP A 266 0.87 13.30 22.65
CA TRP A 266 2.28 12.89 22.56
C TRP A 266 2.47 11.52 21.89
N VAL A 267 1.62 10.54 22.20
CA VAL A 267 1.65 9.21 21.54
C VAL A 267 1.40 9.37 20.04
N LEU A 268 0.34 10.08 19.65
CA LEU A 268 -0.02 10.28 18.25
C LEU A 268 1.04 11.07 17.48
N GLU A 269 1.67 12.06 18.10
CA GLU A 269 2.81 12.82 17.54
C GLU A 269 4.05 11.94 17.35
N THR A 270 4.40 11.13 18.36
CA THR A 270 5.52 10.18 18.29
C THR A 270 5.30 9.15 17.16
N MET A 271 4.04 8.79 16.91
CA MET A 271 3.66 7.80 15.90
C MET A 271 3.43 8.40 14.51
N GLN A 272 3.62 9.72 14.29
CA GLN A 272 3.42 10.35 12.98
C GLN A 272 4.30 9.75 11.88
N MET A 273 5.52 9.34 12.22
CA MET A 273 6.47 8.73 11.28
C MET A 273 6.28 7.21 11.12
N VAL A 274 5.35 6.60 11.88
CA VAL A 274 5.05 5.17 11.82
C VAL A 274 3.87 4.96 10.88
N SER A 275 4.09 4.30 9.75
CA SER A 275 3.02 4.01 8.77
C SER A 275 2.17 2.81 9.18
N SER A 276 2.81 1.74 9.66
CA SER A 276 2.17 0.54 10.21
C SER A 276 3.13 -0.22 11.12
N GLY A 277 2.63 -0.81 12.20
CA GLY A 277 3.35 -1.74 13.05
C GLY A 277 2.88 -1.80 14.49
N ALA A 278 3.40 -2.77 15.23
CA ALA A 278 3.18 -2.93 16.67
C ALA A 278 4.49 -2.72 17.43
N GLY A 279 4.41 -2.17 18.64
CA GLY A 279 5.61 -1.90 19.43
C GLY A 279 5.32 -1.37 20.82
N PHE A 280 6.39 -0.90 21.48
CA PHE A 280 6.34 -0.35 22.83
C PHE A 280 6.85 1.10 22.81
N LEU A 281 6.17 1.97 23.53
CA LEU A 281 6.63 3.34 23.81
C LEU A 281 7.00 3.44 25.29
N LEU A 282 8.20 3.94 25.56
CA LEU A 282 8.72 4.22 26.89
C LEU A 282 8.74 5.74 27.09
N GLN A 283 7.92 6.26 28.00
CA GLN A 283 8.00 7.66 28.40
C GLN A 283 8.92 7.76 29.62
N LYS A 284 10.08 8.41 29.47
CA LYS A 284 10.98 8.66 30.61
C LYS A 284 10.43 9.84 31.44
N GLY A 285 10.22 9.63 32.74
CA GLY A 285 9.95 10.71 33.71
C GLY A 285 8.48 11.14 33.86
N SER A 286 7.52 10.28 33.52
CA SER A 286 6.07 10.53 33.61
C SER A 286 5.38 9.38 34.34
N ASP A 287 4.35 9.65 35.14
CA ASP A 287 3.45 8.65 35.74
C ASP A 287 2.61 7.90 34.66
N ALA A 288 2.65 8.36 33.42
CA ALA A 288 2.12 7.64 32.27
C ALA A 288 3.11 6.53 31.88
N GLY A 289 2.88 5.36 32.47
CA GLY A 289 3.69 4.16 32.26
C GLY A 289 3.89 3.79 30.78
N SER A 290 4.83 2.87 30.57
CA SER A 290 5.06 2.23 29.28
C SER A 290 3.75 1.74 28.65
N LEU A 291 3.64 1.82 27.33
CA LEU A 291 2.45 1.34 26.61
C LEU A 291 2.84 0.55 25.37
N LYS A 292 1.97 -0.39 25.00
CA LYS A 292 2.01 -1.10 23.72
C LYS A 292 1.14 -0.34 22.72
N TYR A 293 1.44 -0.48 21.44
CA TYR A 293 0.59 0.04 20.39
C TYR A 293 0.47 -0.91 19.21
N LEU A 294 -0.60 -0.74 18.45
CA LEU A 294 -0.76 -1.26 17.09
C LEU A 294 -1.18 -0.09 16.19
N ARG A 295 -0.48 0.13 15.08
CA ARG A 295 -0.81 1.15 14.09
C ARG A 295 -0.90 0.53 12.71
N GLY A 296 -1.86 0.96 11.92
CA GLY A 296 -2.07 0.43 10.59
C GLY A 296 -3.04 1.28 9.78
N GLN A 297 -3.20 0.90 8.52
CA GLN A 297 -4.26 1.45 7.66
C GLN A 297 -5.56 0.67 7.90
N PHE A 298 -6.68 1.37 7.93
CA PHE A 298 -8.01 0.77 8.00
C PHE A 298 -8.82 1.19 6.77
N GLU A 299 -9.51 0.25 6.16
CA GLU A 299 -10.53 0.47 5.15
C GLU A 299 -11.82 0.87 5.84
N ARG A 300 -12.28 2.11 5.61
CA ARG A 300 -13.60 2.56 6.06
C ARG A 300 -14.66 2.15 5.04
N ILE A 301 -15.63 1.36 5.49
CA ILE A 301 -16.79 0.95 4.70
C ILE A 301 -18.03 1.55 5.35
N VAL A 302 -18.79 2.34 4.59
CA VAL A 302 -20.11 2.81 5.01
C VAL A 302 -21.11 1.75 4.54
N GLY A 303 -21.65 0.98 5.47
CA GLY A 303 -22.58 -0.11 5.16
C GLY A 303 -23.99 0.41 4.83
N SER A 304 -24.42 1.43 5.57
CA SER A 304 -25.71 2.09 5.48
C SER A 304 -25.65 3.46 6.18
N ASP A 305 -26.73 4.23 6.15
CA ASP A 305 -26.78 5.52 6.87
C ASP A 305 -26.59 5.35 8.39
N ASP A 306 -26.91 4.17 8.93
CA ASP A 306 -26.83 3.81 10.34
C ASP A 306 -25.63 2.91 10.69
N SER A 307 -24.71 2.65 9.74
CA SER A 307 -23.55 1.79 10.04
C SER A 307 -22.28 2.13 9.25
N GLU A 308 -21.16 2.16 9.98
CA GLU A 308 -19.83 2.19 9.38
C GLU A 308 -18.91 1.16 10.01
N ALA A 309 -18.00 0.62 9.21
CA ALA A 309 -17.03 -0.39 9.61
C ALA A 309 -15.62 0.05 9.23
N TYR A 310 -14.65 -0.35 10.05
CA TYR A 310 -13.23 -0.11 9.84
C TYR A 310 -12.51 -1.45 9.90
N HIS A 311 -11.96 -1.88 8.77
CA HIS A 311 -11.23 -3.14 8.65
C HIS A 311 -9.74 -2.85 8.57
N LEU A 312 -8.94 -3.45 9.46
CA LEU A 312 -7.50 -3.33 9.41
C LEU A 312 -7.01 -3.90 8.08
N VAL A 313 -6.40 -3.04 7.27
CA VAL A 313 -5.75 -3.44 6.02
C VAL A 313 -4.39 -4.00 6.38
N ASP A 314 -4.24 -5.30 6.23
CA ASP A 314 -2.95 -5.99 6.35
C ASP A 314 -2.44 -6.39 4.95
N PRO A 315 -1.84 -5.44 4.20
CA PRO A 315 -1.47 -5.67 2.80
C PRO A 315 -0.34 -6.70 2.65
N SER A 316 0.28 -7.15 3.74
CA SER A 316 1.40 -8.12 3.75
C SER A 316 1.19 -9.29 4.71
N TYR A 317 0.01 -9.45 5.31
CA TYR A 317 -0.23 -10.39 6.43
C TYR A 317 0.82 -10.26 7.56
N TRP A 318 1.34 -9.05 7.78
CA TRP A 318 2.38 -8.80 8.77
C TRP A 318 1.86 -8.93 10.20
N PHE A 319 0.56 -8.69 10.41
CA PHE A 319 -0.10 -8.86 11.69
C PHE A 319 -0.73 -10.25 11.81
N GLY A 320 -1.14 -10.85 10.68
CA GLY A 320 -1.81 -12.17 10.68
C GLY A 320 -3.16 -12.15 11.40
N GLN A 321 -3.76 -10.97 11.53
CA GLN A 321 -4.90 -10.69 12.38
C GLN A 321 -5.98 -9.99 11.55
N ASP A 322 -7.19 -10.55 11.55
CA ASP A 322 -8.38 -9.89 11.02
C ASP A 322 -9.00 -9.05 12.14
N LEU A 323 -8.73 -7.74 12.13
CA LEU A 323 -9.32 -6.79 13.05
C LEU A 323 -10.36 -5.93 12.33
N SER A 324 -11.59 -5.99 12.82
CA SER A 324 -12.70 -5.20 12.31
C SER A 324 -13.45 -4.48 13.44
N VAL A 325 -13.72 -3.19 13.27
CA VAL A 325 -14.48 -2.37 14.24
C VAL A 325 -15.71 -1.80 13.55
N PHE A 326 -16.89 -2.07 14.11
CA PHE A 326 -18.19 -1.65 13.59
C PHE A 326 -18.79 -0.59 14.52
N PHE A 327 -19.20 0.53 13.96
CA PHE A 327 -19.97 1.58 14.62
C PHE A 327 -21.38 1.55 14.05
N LEU A 328 -22.35 1.28 14.92
CA LEU A 328 -23.77 1.46 14.61
C LEU A 328 -24.18 2.88 15.05
N GLN A 329 -25.17 3.48 14.38
CA GLN A 329 -25.68 4.83 14.66
C GLN A 329 -27.15 4.83 15.05
#